data_AF-A0A099ZXQ0-F1
#
_entry.id   AF-A0A099ZXQ0-F1
#
_cell.length_a   1.000
_cell.length_b   1.000
_cell.length_c   1.000
_cell.angle_alpha   90.00
_cell.angle_beta   90.00
_cell.angle_gamma   90.00
#
_symmetry.space_group_name_H-M   'P 1'
#
loop_
_entity.id
_entity.type
_entity.pdbx_description
1 polymer ?
#
loop_
_entity_poly.entity_id
_entity_poly.type
_entity_poly.pdbx_seq_one_letter_code
_entity_poly.pdbx_strand_id
1 'polypeptide(L)' 'LGMEDDAEFHEHIFLEKHLEDFPKQGPIRHFMELVICGLSKNPYLTVKQKIEHIEWFRRYFEEKQEFLQE' A
#
# COMPACT_ATOMS: atom_id res chain seq x y z
N LEU A 1 7.28 2.01 22.05
CA LEU A 1 7.87 1.92 20.70
C LEU A 1 6.74 2.15 19.71
N GLY A 2 6.40 3.41 19.46
CA GLY A 2 5.24 3.77 18.67
C GLY A 2 5.45 5.16 18.12
N MET A 3 5.29 5.26 16.79
CA MET A 3 5.64 6.37 15.90
C MET A 3 7.16 6.60 15.76
N GLU A 4 7.65 6.46 14.53
CA GLU A 4 8.95 7.03 14.14
C GLU A 4 8.88 8.53 14.44
N ASP A 5 9.77 9.04 15.30
CA ASP A 5 9.77 10.46 15.74
C ASP A 5 9.92 11.45 14.57
N ASP A 6 10.41 11.00 13.41
CA ASP A 6 10.65 11.82 12.22
C ASP A 6 9.54 11.73 11.14
N ALA A 7 8.55 10.85 11.29
CA ALA A 7 7.50 10.68 10.28
C ALA A 7 6.30 11.59 10.56
N GLU A 8 5.95 12.45 9.61
CA GLU A 8 4.79 13.33 9.78
C GLU A 8 3.47 12.56 9.59
N PHE A 9 2.38 13.08 10.17
CA PHE A 9 1.05 12.45 10.08
C PHE A 9 0.64 12.15 8.63
N HIS A 10 0.98 13.06 7.72
CA HIS A 10 0.58 13.01 6.33
C HIS A 10 1.24 11.82 5.61
N GLU A 11 2.40 11.35 6.07
CA GLU A 11 3.10 10.17 5.55
C GLU A 11 2.46 8.86 6.02
N HIS A 12 1.86 8.86 7.20
CA HIS A 12 1.12 7.71 7.71
C HIS A 12 -0.28 7.57 7.10
N ILE A 13 -0.88 8.67 6.65
CA ILE A 13 -2.28 8.74 6.20
C ILE A 13 -2.38 8.74 4.67
N PHE A 14 -1.60 9.57 3.97
CA PHE A 14 -1.68 9.70 2.52
C PHE A 14 -0.72 8.74 1.81
N LEU A 15 -1.11 7.46 1.80
CA LEU A 15 -0.36 6.39 1.15
C LEU A 15 -0.68 6.23 -0.35
N GLU A 16 -1.64 7.01 -0.87
CA GLU A 16 -2.10 6.95 -2.27
C GLU A 16 -0.98 7.21 -3.28
N LYS A 17 0.03 7.99 -2.88
CA LYS A 17 1.25 8.25 -3.68
C LYS A 17 2.02 6.97 -4.04
N HIS A 18 1.87 5.90 -3.24
CA HIS A 18 2.52 4.62 -3.49
C HIS A 18 1.69 3.69 -4.40
N LEU A 19 0.51 4.12 -4.85
CA LEU A 19 -0.34 3.38 -5.78
C LEU A 19 -0.16 3.80 -7.25
N GLU A 20 0.83 4.65 -7.56
CA GLU A 20 1.08 5.11 -8.93
C GLU A 20 1.50 3.98 -9.88
N ASP A 21 2.19 2.98 -9.34
CA ASP A 21 2.65 1.78 -10.06
C ASP A 21 1.56 0.72 -10.23
N PHE A 22 0.39 0.89 -9.62
CA PHE A 22 -0.75 -0.02 -9.78
C PHE A 22 -1.69 0.48 -10.89
N PRO A 23 -2.50 -0.42 -11.49
CA PRO A 23 -3.54 -0.01 -12.43
C PRO A 23 -4.41 1.11 -11.85
N LYS A 24 -4.70 2.15 -12.63
CA LYS A 24 -5.51 3.31 -12.16
C LYS A 24 -7.00 2.98 -12.02
N GLN A 25 -7.45 1.87 -12.60
CA GLN A 25 -8.83 1.41 -12.59
C GLN A 25 -8.86 -0.12 -12.52
N GLY A 26 -9.99 -0.68 -12.08
CA GLY A 26 -10.21 -2.12 -12.00
C GLY A 26 -10.13 -2.69 -10.57
N PRO A 27 -10.30 -4.02 -10.43
CA PRO A 27 -10.43 -4.68 -9.13
C PRO A 27 -9.15 -4.60 -8.30
N ILE A 28 -7.97 -4.65 -8.92
CA ILE A 28 -6.67 -4.51 -8.23
C ILE A 28 -6.56 -3.13 -7.59
N ARG A 29 -6.99 -2.08 -8.30
CA ARG A 29 -7.00 -0.72 -7.76
C ARG A 29 -7.89 -0.63 -6.52
N HIS A 30 -9.11 -1.13 -6.63
CA HIS A 30 -10.07 -1.10 -5.53
C HIS A 30 -9.59 -1.90 -4.32
N PHE A 31 -8.97 -3.06 -4.55
CA PHE A 31 -8.34 -3.84 -3.50
C PHE A 31 -7.22 -3.06 -2.81
N MET A 32 -6.31 -2.46 -3.58
CA MET A 32 -5.20 -1.68 -3.02
C MET A 32 -5.67 -0.44 -2.26
N GLU A 33 -6.74 0.22 -2.69
CA GLU A 33 -7.38 1.32 -1.96
C GLU A 33 -7.85 0.87 -0.55
N LEU A 34 -8.40 -0.33 -0.44
CA LEU A 34 -8.77 -0.91 0.87
C LEU A 34 -7.53 -1.23 1.72
N VAL A 35 -6.48 -1.78 1.10
CA VAL A 35 -5.21 -2.07 1.79
C VAL A 35 -4.61 -0.80 2.37
N ILE A 36 -4.45 0.26 1.57
CA ILE A 36 -3.88 1.52 2.06
C ILE A 36 -4.79 2.20 3.09
N CYS A 37 -6.12 2.07 2.97
CA CYS A 37 -7.07 2.54 3.98
C CYS A 37 -6.85 1.82 5.32
N GLY A 38 -6.65 0.50 5.29
CA GLY A 38 -6.30 -0.29 6.49
C GLY A 38 -4.95 0.12 7.09
N LEU A 39 -3.92 0.27 6.26
CA LEU A 39 -2.58 0.70 6.68
C LEU A 39 -2.61 2.11 7.28
N SER A 40 -3.39 3.03 6.73
CA SER A 40 -3.51 4.41 7.24
C SER A 40 -4.03 4.45 8.68
N LYS A 41 -4.94 3.54 9.02
CA LYS A 41 -5.56 3.43 10.35
C LYS A 41 -4.72 2.63 11.35
N ASN A 42 -3.57 2.09 10.94
CA ASN A 42 -2.72 1.28 11.80
C ASN A 42 -1.67 2.15 12.52
N PRO A 43 -1.76 2.33 13.85
CA PRO A 43 -0.79 3.10 14.64
C PRO A 43 0.44 2.27 15.06
N TYR A 44 0.44 0.96 14.80
CA TYR A 44 1.49 0.03 15.22
C TYR A 44 2.55 -0.21 14.14
N LEU A 45 2.33 0.28 12.92
CA LEU A 45 3.26 0.16 11.80
C LEU A 45 3.94 1.49 11.49
N THR A 46 5.24 1.44 11.24
CA THR A 46 6.02 2.59 10.75
C THR A 46 5.68 2.90 9.29
N VAL A 47 6.03 4.09 8.79
CA VAL A 47 5.80 4.44 7.38
C VAL A 47 6.51 3.45 6.46
N LYS A 48 7.77 3.12 6.80
CA LYS A 48 8.56 2.14 6.05
C LYS A 48 7.87 0.79 5.95
N GLN A 49 7.33 0.25 7.05
CA GLN A 49 6.63 -1.03 7.03
C GLN A 49 5.38 -0.97 6.14
N LYS A 50 4.61 0.14 6.20
CA LYS A 50 3.45 0.33 5.34
C LYS A 50 3.84 0.32 3.86
N ILE A 51 4.95 0.98 3.50
CA ILE A 51 5.48 0.99 2.11
C ILE A 51 5.93 -0.42 1.70
N GLU A 52 6.66 -1.14 2.56
CA GLU A 52 7.09 -2.52 2.28
C GLU A 52 5.89 -3.45 2.02
N HIS A 53 4.78 -3.27 2.74
CA HIS A 53 3.54 -4.00 2.48
C HIS A 53 2.96 -3.71 1.09
N ILE A 54 2.97 -2.45 0.66
CA ILE A 54 2.47 -2.04 -0.67
C ILE A 54 3.36 -2.64 -1.77
N GLU A 55 4.68 -2.55 -1.62
CA GLU A 55 5.65 -3.12 -2.56
C GLU A 55 5.55 -4.64 -2.68
N TRP A 56 5.23 -5.33 -1.58
CA TRP A 56 4.99 -6.78 -1.62
C TRP A 56 3.80 -7.12 -2.52
N PHE A 57 2.69 -6.38 -2.41
CA PHE A 57 1.52 -6.59 -3.29
C PHE A 57 1.84 -6.31 -4.75
N ARG A 58 2.65 -5.29 -5.04
CA ARG A 58 3.11 -5.01 -6.40
C ARG A 58 3.79 -6.22 -7.00
N ARG A 59 4.83 -6.73 -6.33
CA ARG A 59 5.57 -7.92 -6.80
C ARG A 59 4.67 -9.14 -6.92
N TYR A 60 3.77 -9.33 -5.97
CA TYR A 60 2.81 -10.43 -6.01
C TYR A 60 1.91 -10.38 -7.26
N PHE A 61 1.36 -9.21 -7.61
CA PHE A 61 0.53 -9.08 -8.81
C PHE A 61 1.34 -9.18 -10.11
N GLU A 62 2.59 -8.70 -10.12
CA GLU A 62 3.51 -8.89 -11.25
C GLU A 62 3.83 -10.39 -11.47
N GLU A 63 4.14 -11.13 -10.41
CA GLU A 63 4.39 -12.58 -10.47
C GLU A 63 3.15 -13.39 -10.85
N LYS A 64 1.96 -12.90 -10.49
CA LYS A 64 0.67 -13.57 -10.77
C LYS A 64 -0.05 -13.01 -11.98
N GLN A 65 0.62 -12.19 -12.80
CA GLN A 65 0.02 -11.57 -13.99
C GLN A 65 -0.60 -12.60 -14.94
N GLU A 66 -0.02 -13.79 -15.04
CA GLU A 66 -0.54 -14.92 -15.81
C GLU A 66 -1.93 -15.41 -15.35
N PHE A 67 -2.28 -15.30 -14.07
CA PHE A 67 -3.59 -15.66 -13.52
C PHE A 67 -4.61 -14.51 -13.57
N LEU A 68 -4.16 -13.29 -13.85
CA LEU A 68 -5.00 -12.09 -13.92
C LEU A 68 -5.58 -11.84 -15.32
N GLN A 69 -5.18 -12.65 -16.32
CA GLN A 69 -5.62 -12.52 -17.71
C GLN A 69 -6.73 -13.50 -18.12
N GLU A 70 -7.35 -14.22 -17.18
CA GLU A 70 -8.52 -15.07 -17.43
C GLU A 70 -9.86 -14.33 -17.33
#